data_AF-A0A956ESQ4-F1
#
_entry.id   AF-A0A956ESQ4-F1
#
_cell.length_a   1.000
_cell.length_b   1.000
_cell.length_c   1.000
_cell.angle_alpha   90.00
_cell.angle_beta   90.00
_cell.angle_gamma   90.00
#
_symmetry.space_group_name_H-M   'P 1'
#
loop_
_entity.id
_entity.type
_entity.pdbx_description
1 polymer ?
#
loop_
_entity_poly.entity_id
_entity_poly.type
_entity_poly.pdbx_seq_one_letter_code
_entity_poly.pdbx_strand_id
1 'polypeptide(L)' 'MDKDTRNAIERATQKARKLLEEDFTKQLKGDYDVHLDGKLGANAGTHLSPKQVSLRKRIVSSIEHKRAAGAKA' A
#
# COMPACT_ATOMS: atom_id res chain seq x y z
N MET A 1 -4.64 30.01 14.95
CA MET A 1 -3.47 29.11 14.96
C MET A 1 -2.34 29.78 14.21
N ASP A 2 -1.19 29.91 14.85
CA ASP A 2 -0.03 30.56 14.26
C ASP A 2 0.60 29.67 13.16
N LYS A 3 1.46 30.28 12.35
CA LYS A 3 2.08 29.65 11.19
C LYS A 3 2.98 28.49 11.57
N ASP A 4 3.71 28.59 12.68
CA ASP A 4 4.68 27.59 13.08
C ASP A 4 3.99 26.34 13.60
N THR A 5 2.92 26.49 14.38
CA THR A 5 2.06 25.37 14.79
C THR A 5 1.46 24.66 13.57
N ARG A 6 1.01 25.40 12.55
CA ARG A 6 0.46 24.79 11.30
C ARG A 6 1.50 23.97 10.56
N ASN A 7 2.69 24.54 10.39
CA ASN A 7 3.77 23.88 9.69
C ASN A 7 4.26 22.65 10.44
N ALA A 8 4.31 22.70 11.77
CA ALA A 8 4.71 21.57 12.60
C ALA A 8 3.74 20.39 12.46
N ILE A 9 2.42 20.65 12.51
CA ILE A 9 1.39 19.63 12.31
C ILE A 9 1.48 19.04 10.90
N GLU A 10 1.56 19.89 9.87
CA GLU A 10 1.66 19.43 8.48
C GLU A 10 2.86 18.49 8.28
N ARG A 11 4.04 18.88 8.78
CA ARG A 11 5.26 18.07 8.69
C ARG A 11 5.11 16.74 9.45
N ALA A 12 4.52 16.77 10.64
CA ALA A 12 4.27 15.57 11.42
C ALA A 12 3.33 14.60 10.68
N THR A 13 2.25 15.11 10.09
CA THR A 13 1.31 14.31 9.30
C THR A 13 1.97 13.73 8.05
N GLN A 14 2.75 14.52 7.31
CA GLN A 14 3.47 14.05 6.13
C GLN A 14 4.49 12.96 6.49
N LYS A 15 5.22 13.12 7.60
CA LYS A 15 6.16 12.11 8.09
C LYS A 15 5.44 10.83 8.50
N ALA A 16 4.34 10.92 9.22
CA ALA A 16 3.54 9.77 9.62
C ALA A 16 2.99 9.01 8.40
N ARG A 17 2.48 9.74 7.39
CA ARG A 17 2.03 9.15 6.12
C ARG A 17 3.16 8.37 5.45
N LYS A 18 4.33 8.98 5.30
CA LYS A 18 5.49 8.35 4.65
C LYS A 18 5.91 7.06 5.37
N LEU A 19 5.94 7.06 6.70
CA LEU A 19 6.27 5.86 7.48
C LEU A 19 5.30 4.71 7.24
N LEU A 20 4.00 5.01 7.20
CA LEU A 20 2.96 4.00 6.90
C LEU A 20 3.09 3.49 5.46
N GLU A 21 3.27 4.38 4.49
CA GLU A 21 3.43 3.99 3.08
C GLU A 21 4.64 3.08 2.89
N GLU A 22 5.78 3.41 3.51
CA GLU A 22 7.00 2.59 3.43
C GLU A 22 6.83 1.21 4.08
N ASP A 23 6.18 1.12 5.24
CA ASP A 23 5.94 -0.14 5.93
C ASP A 23 4.98 -1.04 5.15
N PHE A 24 3.84 -0.50 4.73
CA PHE A 24 2.88 -1.25 3.92
C PHE A 24 3.48 -1.68 2.58
N THR A 25 4.31 -0.85 1.96
CA THR A 25 5.03 -1.22 0.73
C THR A 25 5.94 -2.42 0.94
N LYS A 26 6.70 -2.46 2.04
CA LYS A 26 7.60 -3.58 2.35
C LYS A 26 6.82 -4.87 2.56
N GLN A 27 5.72 -4.81 3.33
CA GLN A 27 4.84 -5.96 3.57
C GLN A 27 4.18 -6.44 2.28
N LEU A 28 3.64 -5.53 1.47
CA LEU A 28 2.98 -5.87 0.21
C LEU A 28 3.95 -6.48 -0.82
N LYS A 29 5.16 -5.93 -0.93
CA LYS A 29 6.19 -6.42 -1.84
C LYS A 29 6.80 -7.74 -1.36
N GLY A 30 7.05 -7.88 -0.06
CA GLY A 30 7.70 -9.06 0.53
C GLY A 30 6.76 -10.26 0.71
N ASP A 31 5.55 -10.01 1.22
CA ASP A 31 4.62 -11.07 1.64
C ASP A 31 3.51 -11.36 0.64
N TYR A 32 3.31 -10.55 -0.40
CA TYR A 32 2.18 -10.72 -1.31
C TYR A 32 2.52 -10.51 -2.79
N ASP A 33 3.79 -10.24 -3.14
CA ASP A 33 4.23 -9.92 -4.50
C ASP A 33 3.42 -8.78 -5.15
N VAL A 34 3.02 -7.78 -4.34
CA VAL A 34 2.28 -6.60 -4.79
C VAL A 34 3.24 -5.41 -4.84
N HIS A 35 3.60 -4.99 -6.05
CA HIS A 35 4.52 -3.87 -6.26
C HIS A 35 3.78 -2.54 -6.41
N LEU A 36 4.38 -1.47 -5.87
CA LEU A 36 3.89 -0.09 -5.98
C LEU A 36 3.81 0.42 -7.43
N ASP A 37 4.66 -0.08 -8.32
CA ASP A 37 4.62 0.24 -9.76
C ASP A 37 3.40 -0.38 -10.45
N GLY A 38 2.56 -1.08 -9.69
CA GLY A 38 1.34 -1.68 -10.15
C GLY A 38 1.52 -3.02 -10.83
N LYS A 39 2.74 -3.54 -10.91
CA LYS A 39 3.00 -4.90 -11.34
C LYS A 39 2.52 -5.86 -10.26
N LEU A 40 1.46 -6.57 -10.59
CA LEU A 40 1.01 -7.73 -9.86
C LEU A 40 1.63 -8.94 -10.56
N GLY A 41 2.33 -9.80 -9.83
CA GLY A 41 2.66 -11.13 -10.34
C GLY A 41 1.36 -11.81 -10.79
N ALA A 42 1.35 -12.42 -11.99
CA ALA A 42 0.14 -13.05 -12.53
C ALA A 42 -0.43 -14.12 -11.57
N ASN A 43 0.46 -14.77 -10.81
CA ASN A 43 0.12 -15.74 -9.79
C ASN A 43 0.68 -15.32 -8.43
N ALA A 44 0.07 -15.86 -7.37
CA ALA A 44 0.65 -15.88 -6.04
C ALA A 44 2.01 -16.62 -6.07
N GLY A 45 3.05 -16.04 -5.48
CA GLY A 45 4.32 -16.74 -5.31
C GLY A 45 4.16 -18.05 -4.53
N THR A 46 5.01 -19.03 -4.81
CA THR A 46 4.98 -20.37 -4.17
C THR A 46 5.28 -20.33 -2.67
N HIS A 47 5.78 -19.19 -2.17
CA HIS A 47 6.07 -18.95 -0.76
C HIS A 47 4.83 -18.58 0.07
N LEU A 48 3.68 -18.35 -0.57
CA LEU A 48 2.46 -17.94 0.11
C LEU A 48 1.70 -19.15 0.67
N SER A 49 1.39 -19.10 1.97
CA SER A 49 0.43 -20.01 2.58
C SER A 49 -0.98 -19.84 1.98
N PRO A 50 -1.87 -20.84 2.06
CA PRO A 50 -3.25 -20.73 1.56
C PRO A 50 -4.01 -19.51 2.11
N LYS A 51 -3.76 -19.14 3.37
CA LYS A 51 -4.34 -17.95 4.01
C LYS A 51 -3.82 -16.66 3.37
N GLN A 52 -2.50 -16.58 3.12
CA GLN A 52 -1.88 -15.43 2.45
C GLN A 52 -2.34 -15.31 0.99
N VAL A 53 -2.53 -16.42 0.28
CA VAL A 53 -3.11 -16.41 -1.08
C VAL A 53 -4.52 -15.81 -1.08
N SER A 54 -5.36 -16.20 -0.12
CA SER A 54 -6.71 -15.65 0.02
C SER A 54 -6.68 -14.13 0.32
N LEU A 55 -5.79 -13.71 1.22
CA LEU A 55 -5.61 -12.30 1.55
C LEU A 55 -5.07 -11.50 0.35
N ARG A 56 -4.12 -12.04 -0.41
CA ARG A 56 -3.61 -11.46 -1.67
C ARG A 56 -4.73 -11.19 -2.65
N LYS A 57 -5.65 -12.15 -2.86
CA LYS A 57 -6.80 -11.98 -3.77
C LYS A 57 -7.66 -10.78 -3.37
N ARG A 58 -7.93 -10.63 -2.06
CA ARG A 58 -8.70 -9.48 -1.54
C ARG A 58 -7.96 -8.15 -1.74
N ILE A 59 -6.65 -8.12 -1.52
CA ILE A 59 -5.82 -6.94 -1.75
C ILE A 59 -5.84 -6.54 -3.22
N VAL A 60 -5.59 -7.48 -4.13
CA VAL A 60 -5.60 -7.26 -5.58
C VAL A 60 -6.95 -6.73 -6.05
N SER A 61 -8.04 -7.38 -5.65
CA SER A 61 -9.41 -6.95 -6.00
C SER A 61 -9.71 -5.53 -5.50
N SER A 62 -9.24 -5.17 -4.29
CA SER A 62 -9.41 -3.82 -3.75
C SER A 62 -8.61 -2.77 -4.53
N ILE A 63 -7.40 -3.12 -4.99
CA ILE A 63 -6.56 -2.25 -5.83
C ILE A 63 -7.22 -2.02 -7.18
N GLU A 64 -7.69 -3.09 -7.84
CA GLU A 64 -8.38 -3.01 -9.13
C GLU A 64 -9.66 -2.18 -9.03
N HIS A 65 -10.47 -2.37 -7.98
CA HIS A 65 -11.64 -1.55 -7.71
C HIS A 65 -11.30 -0.07 -7.56
N LYS A 66 -10.25 0.27 -6.79
CA LYS A 66 -9.80 1.65 -6.64
C LYS A 66 -9.30 2.25 -7.96
N ARG A 67 -8.58 1.47 -8.79
CA ARG A 67 -8.16 1.91 -10.13
C ARG A 67 -9.34 2.18 -11.06
N ALA A 68 -10.35 1.31 -11.05
CA ALA A 68 -11.58 1.51 -11.80
C ALA A 68 -12.33 2.78 -11.37
N ALA A 69 -12.26 3.14 -10.09
CA ALA A 69 -12.77 4.40 -9.56
C ALA A 69 -11.90 5.63 -9.86
N GLY A 70 -10.82 5.49 -10.65
CA GLY A 70 -9.96 6.58 -11.10
C GLY A 70 -8.77 6.89 -10.18
N ALA A 71 -8.52 6.09 -9.15
CA ALA A 71 -7.31 6.24 -8.34
C ALA A 71 -6.07 5.86 -9.18
N LYS A 72 -5.16 6.81 -9.36
CA LYS A 72 -3.85 6.57 -9.99
C LYS A 72 -2.90 5.98 -8.95
N ALA A 73 -2.05 5.05 -9.40
CA ALA A 73 -0.91 4.56 -8.63
C ALA A 73 0.09 5.69 -8.38
#